data_AF-A0A4Q5RQ68-F1
#
_entry.id   AF-A0A4Q5RQ68-F1
#
_cell.length_a   1.000
_cell.length_b   1.000
_cell.length_c   1.000
_cell.angle_alpha   90.00
_cell.angle_beta   90.00
_cell.angle_gamma   90.00
#
_symmetry.space_group_name_H-M   'P 1'
#
loop_
_entity.id
_entity.type
_entity.pdbx_description
1 polymer ?
#
loop_
_entity_poly.entity_id
_entity_poly.type
_entity_poly.pdbx_seq_one_letter_code
_entity_poly.pdbx_strand_id
1 'polypeptide(L)'
;MLVKKYSIFIFLLLILASSQAQNLTRYVQPMAGTAAATTAAALKHGGGTELYANTIPAVTMPFAMTQWTSQTETSENKCKPPYAYKDSLFTGFRGSHWISGSCMQDYGSFTVMPISGKLKTKATDYAVPFSHKNETATPYYYQVNLQQKILAEITSTLRCGMMQFTAKQADSLYLLITPNSDYREGFIKV
;
A
#
# COMPACT_ATOMS: atom_id res chain seq x y z
N MET A 1 60.44 1.83 7.08
CA MET A 1 59.79 2.04 5.75
C MET A 1 58.71 1.00 5.41
N LEU A 2 58.69 -0.19 6.04
CA LEU A 2 57.67 -1.22 5.79
C LEU A 2 56.26 -0.87 6.35
N VAL A 3 56.16 -0.26 7.55
CA VAL A 3 54.86 -0.01 8.22
C VAL A 3 53.94 0.93 7.43
N LYS A 4 54.48 1.95 6.74
CA LYS A 4 53.70 2.85 5.86
C LYS A 4 53.09 2.13 4.65
N LYS A 5 53.74 1.09 4.11
CA LYS A 5 53.24 0.32 2.96
C LYS A 5 52.03 -0.54 3.32
N TYR A 6 52.04 -1.17 4.50
CA TYR A 6 50.89 -1.94 4.99
C TYR A 6 49.70 -1.06 5.35
N SER A 7 49.95 0.16 5.88
CA SER A 7 48.88 1.10 6.20
C SER A 7 48.12 1.59 4.96
N ILE A 8 48.81 1.80 3.83
CA ILE A 8 48.18 2.16 2.55
C ILE A 8 47.41 0.97 1.97
N PHE A 9 47.94 -0.25 2.11
CA PHE A 9 47.28 -1.46 1.62
C PHE A 9 46.00 -1.79 2.39
N ILE A 10 46.00 -1.57 3.71
CA ILE A 10 44.81 -1.71 4.57
C ILE A 10 43.77 -0.65 4.23
N PHE A 11 44.19 0.59 3.95
CA PHE A 11 43.28 1.67 3.54
C PHE A 11 42.64 1.40 2.16
N LEU A 12 43.39 0.83 1.21
CA LEU A 12 42.85 0.41 -0.09
C LEU A 12 41.85 -0.76 0.03
N LEU A 13 42.10 -1.71 0.93
CA LEU A 13 41.18 -2.82 1.22
C LEU A 13 39.87 -2.35 1.86
N LEU A 14 39.91 -1.31 2.70
CA LEU A 14 38.73 -0.69 3.32
C LEU A 14 37.87 0.08 2.29
N ILE A 15 38.49 0.71 1.28
CA ILE A 15 37.77 1.38 0.19
C ILE A 15 37.08 0.35 -0.72
N LEU A 16 37.70 -0.80 -0.97
CA LEU A 16 37.10 -1.90 -1.76
C LEU A 16 35.96 -2.64 -1.04
N ALA A 17 35.91 -2.59 0.29
CA ALA A 17 34.84 -3.18 1.09
C ALA A 17 33.54 -2.35 1.12
N SER A 18 33.55 -1.15 0.55
CA SER A 18 32.33 -0.35 0.34
C SER A 18 31.57 -0.85 -0.89
N SER A 19 31.16 -2.12 -0.89
CA SER A 19 30.15 -2.61 -1.82
C SER A 19 28.84 -1.90 -1.46
N GLN A 20 28.43 -0.92 -2.26
CA GLN A 20 27.05 -0.45 -2.17
C GLN A 20 26.15 -1.60 -2.60
N ALA A 21 25.46 -2.22 -1.64
CA ALA A 21 24.36 -3.11 -1.95
C ALA A 21 23.40 -2.39 -2.92
N GLN A 22 23.15 -2.97 -4.08
CA GLN A 22 22.27 -2.36 -5.07
C GLN A 22 20.87 -2.20 -4.47
N ASN A 23 20.36 -0.97 -4.47
CA ASN A 23 18.95 -0.72 -4.11
C ASN A 23 18.07 -1.14 -5.29
N LEU A 24 17.76 -2.43 -5.40
CA LEU A 24 16.93 -2.98 -6.47
C LEU A 24 15.45 -2.65 -6.30
N THR A 25 15.01 -2.34 -5.08
CA THR A 25 13.62 -2.00 -4.79
C THR A 25 13.12 -0.77 -5.54
N ARG A 26 14.02 0.13 -5.95
CA ARG A 26 13.69 1.30 -6.79
C ARG A 26 13.08 0.96 -8.15
N TYR A 27 13.29 -0.26 -8.64
CA TYR A 27 12.77 -0.73 -9.93
C TYR A 27 11.41 -1.39 -9.81
N VAL A 28 10.97 -1.71 -8.60
CA VAL A 28 9.66 -2.30 -8.37
C VAL A 28 8.61 -1.20 -8.44
N GLN A 29 7.57 -1.44 -9.26
CA GLN A 29 6.45 -0.52 -9.46
C GLN A 29 5.17 -1.16 -8.90
N PRO A 30 4.81 -0.94 -7.61
CA PRO A 30 3.63 -1.57 -7.00
C PRO A 30 2.30 -1.22 -7.69
N MET A 31 2.25 -0.09 -8.40
CA MET A 31 1.06 0.35 -9.12
C MET A 31 0.80 -0.42 -10.43
N ALA A 32 1.77 -1.19 -10.92
CA ALA A 32 1.60 -1.92 -12.17
C ALA A 32 0.48 -2.96 -12.06
N GLY A 33 -0.53 -2.86 -12.94
CA GLY A 33 -1.69 -3.77 -12.97
C GLY A 33 -2.90 -3.33 -12.13
N THR A 34 -2.80 -2.20 -11.41
CA THR A 34 -3.90 -1.62 -10.61
C THR A 34 -4.93 -0.86 -11.47
N ALA A 35 -4.65 -0.68 -12.77
CA ALA A 35 -5.50 -0.04 -13.76
C ALA A 35 -5.78 -0.99 -14.94
N ALA A 36 -6.73 -0.62 -15.81
CA ALA A 36 -6.92 -1.31 -17.07
C ALA A 36 -5.65 -1.25 -17.94
N ALA A 37 -5.31 -2.37 -18.56
CA ALA A 37 -4.16 -2.49 -19.44
C ALA A 37 -4.33 -1.64 -20.70
N THR A 38 -3.24 -0.98 -21.10
CA THR A 38 -3.17 -0.10 -22.28
C THR A 38 -2.31 -0.67 -23.41
N THR A 39 -1.77 -1.89 -23.23
CA THR A 39 -0.88 -2.50 -24.22
C THR A 39 -1.65 -2.97 -25.45
N ALA A 40 -1.02 -2.89 -26.63
CA ALA A 40 -1.66 -3.29 -27.88
C ALA A 40 -2.17 -4.74 -27.85
N ALA A 41 -1.44 -5.65 -27.19
CA ALA A 41 -1.86 -7.03 -27.03
C ALA A 41 -3.13 -7.15 -26.15
N ALA A 42 -3.16 -6.47 -25.00
CA ALA A 42 -4.33 -6.48 -24.11
C ALA A 42 -5.55 -5.83 -24.78
N LEU A 43 -5.37 -4.74 -25.53
CA LEU A 43 -6.46 -4.08 -26.25
C LEU A 43 -6.99 -4.92 -27.43
N LYS A 44 -6.12 -5.71 -28.07
CA LYS A 44 -6.51 -6.59 -29.19
C LYS A 44 -7.27 -7.83 -28.71
N HIS A 45 -6.92 -8.36 -27.53
CA HIS A 45 -7.41 -9.65 -27.05
C HIS A 45 -8.34 -9.56 -25.83
N GLY A 46 -8.40 -8.41 -25.15
CA GLY A 46 -9.30 -8.15 -24.02
C GLY A 46 -10.58 -7.44 -24.45
N GLY A 47 -11.68 -7.71 -23.76
CA GLY A 47 -13.02 -7.22 -24.12
C GLY A 47 -13.84 -6.68 -22.94
N GLY A 48 -13.23 -6.52 -21.77
CA GLY A 48 -13.91 -6.08 -20.56
C GLY A 48 -13.04 -6.33 -19.33
N THR A 49 -13.38 -7.35 -18.56
CA THR A 49 -12.66 -7.70 -17.32
C THR A 49 -11.24 -8.20 -17.59
N GLU A 50 -10.96 -8.74 -18.78
CA GLU A 50 -9.63 -9.24 -19.18
C GLU A 50 -8.57 -8.13 -19.26
N LEU A 51 -9.01 -6.87 -19.34
CA LEU A 51 -8.10 -5.72 -19.30
C LEU A 51 -7.53 -5.48 -17.91
N TYR A 52 -8.13 -6.03 -16.86
CA TYR A 52 -7.72 -5.77 -15.48
C TYR A 52 -6.87 -6.93 -14.95
N ALA A 53 -5.63 -6.61 -14.57
CA ALA A 53 -4.77 -7.59 -13.92
C ALA A 53 -5.17 -7.84 -12.46
N ASN A 54 -5.95 -6.94 -11.84
CA ASN A 54 -6.41 -7.04 -10.44
C ASN A 54 -5.25 -7.16 -9.43
N THR A 55 -4.15 -6.45 -9.68
CA THR A 55 -3.07 -6.31 -8.69
C THR A 55 -3.41 -5.21 -7.69
N ILE A 56 -2.76 -5.26 -6.52
CA ILE A 56 -2.83 -4.22 -5.50
C ILE A 56 -1.44 -3.65 -5.20
N PRO A 57 -1.32 -2.36 -4.82
CA PRO A 57 -0.05 -1.77 -4.41
C PRO A 57 0.28 -2.18 -2.97
N ALA A 58 0.52 -3.48 -2.76
CA ALA A 58 0.77 -4.04 -1.45
C ALA A 58 2.12 -3.58 -0.87
N VAL A 59 2.06 -3.10 0.36
CA VAL A 59 3.19 -2.90 1.27
C VAL A 59 3.38 -4.19 2.06
N THR A 60 4.40 -4.95 1.72
CA THR A 60 4.57 -6.30 2.26
C THR A 60 6.01 -6.80 2.22
N MET A 61 6.33 -7.68 3.16
CA MET A 61 7.52 -8.54 3.08
C MET A 61 7.24 -9.69 2.09
N PRO A 62 8.26 -10.26 1.44
CA PRO A 62 8.08 -11.45 0.61
C PRO A 62 7.33 -12.56 1.38
N PHE A 63 6.22 -13.03 0.82
CA PHE A 63 5.37 -14.09 1.39
C PHE A 63 4.81 -13.79 2.79
N ALA A 64 4.57 -12.51 3.13
CA ALA A 64 3.91 -12.16 4.38
C ALA A 64 2.52 -12.79 4.47
N MET A 65 2.13 -13.14 5.70
CA MET A 65 0.79 -13.61 6.02
C MET A 65 -0.26 -12.53 5.78
N THR A 66 0.05 -11.28 6.15
CA THR A 66 -0.85 -10.13 5.98
C THR A 66 -0.19 -9.09 5.09
N GLN A 67 -0.90 -8.67 4.05
CA GLN A 67 -0.48 -7.61 3.15
C GLN A 67 -1.24 -6.33 3.50
N TRP A 68 -0.61 -5.18 3.33
CA TRP A 68 -1.27 -3.89 3.57
C TRP A 68 -1.41 -3.11 2.28
N THR A 69 -2.58 -2.57 1.99
CA THR A 69 -2.82 -1.76 0.78
C THR A 69 -3.72 -0.59 1.13
N SER A 70 -3.60 0.51 0.38
CA SER A 70 -4.65 1.53 0.38
C SER A 70 -5.95 0.94 -0.16
N GLN A 71 -7.07 1.41 0.37
CA GLN A 71 -8.40 0.95 -0.02
C GLN A 71 -9.16 2.05 -0.75
N THR A 72 -9.67 1.71 -1.94
CA THR A 72 -10.63 2.52 -2.71
C THR A 72 -11.97 1.80 -2.91
N GLU A 73 -11.97 0.46 -2.88
CA GLU A 73 -13.16 -0.39 -2.93
C GLU A 73 -13.40 -1.03 -1.55
N THR A 74 -14.56 -0.74 -0.96
CA THR A 74 -14.85 -1.14 0.43
C THR A 74 -15.38 -2.56 0.56
N SER A 75 -15.91 -3.14 -0.52
CA SER A 75 -16.41 -4.52 -0.52
C SER A 75 -15.28 -5.55 -0.62
N GLU A 76 -15.60 -6.81 -0.34
CA GLU A 76 -14.73 -7.96 -0.65
C GLU A 76 -15.16 -8.67 -1.94
N ASN A 77 -16.20 -8.19 -2.62
CA ASN A 77 -16.78 -8.77 -3.82
C ASN A 77 -15.74 -9.38 -4.76
N LYS A 78 -16.05 -10.60 -5.23
CA LYS A 78 -15.18 -11.35 -6.13
C LYS A 78 -14.75 -10.49 -7.34
N CYS A 79 -13.48 -10.60 -7.70
CA CYS A 79 -12.88 -9.88 -8.85
C CYS A 79 -12.84 -8.36 -8.70
N LYS A 80 -13.09 -7.83 -7.49
CA LYS A 80 -12.87 -6.43 -7.17
C LYS A 80 -11.70 -6.29 -6.19
N PRO A 81 -10.51 -5.87 -6.66
CA PRO A 81 -9.39 -5.65 -5.75
C PRO A 81 -9.71 -4.51 -4.78
N PRO A 82 -9.14 -4.52 -3.56
CA PRO A 82 -9.29 -3.44 -2.59
C PRO A 82 -8.88 -2.05 -3.11
N TYR A 83 -8.02 -2.00 -4.12
CA TYR A 83 -7.52 -0.79 -4.75
C TYR A 83 -7.68 -0.86 -6.27
N ALA A 84 -8.20 0.22 -6.86
CA ALA A 84 -8.15 0.44 -8.31
C ALA A 84 -7.66 1.86 -8.61
N TYR A 85 -6.68 1.99 -9.50
CA TYR A 85 -6.05 3.27 -9.84
C TYR A 85 -7.01 4.31 -10.42
N LYS A 86 -8.15 3.88 -10.99
CA LYS A 86 -9.14 4.81 -11.53
C LYS A 86 -9.96 5.52 -10.43
N ASP A 87 -9.96 4.96 -9.23
CA ASP A 87 -10.78 5.45 -8.13
C ASP A 87 -10.12 6.68 -7.49
N SER A 88 -10.95 7.63 -7.08
CA SER A 88 -10.50 8.92 -6.54
C SER A 88 -10.74 9.09 -5.05
N LEU A 89 -11.30 8.07 -4.39
CA LEU A 89 -11.69 8.10 -2.98
C LEU A 89 -10.87 7.10 -2.17
N PHE A 90 -10.16 7.61 -1.16
CA PHE A 90 -9.45 6.82 -0.19
C PHE A 90 -10.36 6.50 1.00
N THR A 91 -10.38 5.24 1.43
CA THR A 91 -11.24 4.75 2.52
C THR A 91 -10.46 4.07 3.65
N GLY A 92 -9.13 4.13 3.63
CA GLY A 92 -8.27 3.64 4.70
C GLY A 92 -7.17 2.71 4.21
N PHE A 93 -6.41 2.16 5.15
CA PHE A 93 -5.47 1.08 4.91
C PHE A 93 -6.09 -0.26 5.28
N ARG A 94 -6.16 -1.17 4.32
CA ARG A 94 -6.72 -2.52 4.49
C ARG A 94 -5.60 -3.51 4.77
N GLY A 95 -5.72 -4.24 5.87
CA GLY A 95 -4.98 -5.49 6.08
C GLY A 95 -5.69 -6.58 5.29
N SER A 96 -5.08 -7.05 4.22
CA SER A 96 -5.71 -7.85 3.16
C SER A 96 -5.00 -9.19 2.96
N HIS A 97 -5.76 -10.19 2.51
CA HIS A 97 -5.27 -11.47 2.02
C HIS A 97 -5.62 -11.67 0.53
N TRP A 98 -5.93 -10.57 -0.16
CA TRP A 98 -6.17 -10.55 -1.60
C TRP A 98 -4.99 -11.19 -2.33
N ILE A 99 -5.29 -12.18 -3.15
CA ILE A 99 -4.30 -12.79 -4.03
C ILE A 99 -4.12 -11.82 -5.21
N SER A 100 -3.10 -10.96 -5.12
CA SER A 100 -2.77 -9.95 -6.14
C SER A 100 -2.61 -10.63 -7.51
N GLY A 101 -3.34 -10.17 -8.52
CA GLY A 101 -3.38 -10.81 -9.83
C GLY A 101 -4.54 -11.78 -10.06
N SER A 102 -5.39 -12.01 -9.05
CA SER A 102 -6.48 -13.00 -9.11
C SER A 102 -7.87 -12.39 -9.32
N CYS A 103 -8.86 -13.27 -9.49
CA CYS A 103 -10.28 -12.95 -9.56
C CYS A 103 -11.02 -13.62 -8.38
N MET A 104 -10.44 -13.56 -7.19
CA MET A 104 -10.97 -14.18 -5.96
C MET A 104 -11.70 -13.15 -5.09
N GLN A 105 -12.22 -13.60 -3.95
CA GLN A 105 -12.71 -12.74 -2.88
C GLN A 105 -11.56 -12.50 -1.89
N ASP A 106 -11.48 -11.32 -1.28
CA ASP A 106 -10.62 -11.13 -0.09
C ASP A 106 -11.24 -11.85 1.12
N TYR A 107 -10.46 -12.03 2.17
CA TYR A 107 -10.94 -12.66 3.41
C TYR A 107 -10.15 -12.19 4.62
N GLY A 108 -10.77 -12.31 5.80
CA GLY A 108 -10.12 -11.99 7.08
C GLY A 108 -9.55 -10.57 7.12
N SER A 109 -10.17 -9.66 6.38
CA SER A 109 -9.62 -8.32 6.13
C SER A 109 -10.37 -7.25 6.91
N PHE A 110 -9.64 -6.20 7.27
CA PHE A 110 -10.18 -5.04 7.97
C PHE A 110 -9.45 -3.77 7.53
N THR A 111 -10.11 -2.64 7.71
CA THR A 111 -9.61 -1.34 7.29
C THR A 111 -9.48 -0.40 8.47
N VAL A 112 -8.37 0.33 8.53
CA VAL A 112 -8.14 1.43 9.47
C VAL A 112 -8.15 2.74 8.69
N MET A 113 -9.05 3.65 9.06
CA MET A 113 -9.23 4.95 8.41
C MET A 113 -9.03 6.08 9.43
N PRO A 114 -8.06 7.00 9.22
CA PRO A 114 -7.95 8.20 10.03
C PRO A 114 -9.00 9.24 9.62
N ILE A 115 -9.72 9.80 10.59
CA ILE A 115 -10.77 10.81 10.38
C ILE A 115 -10.44 12.04 11.20
N SER A 116 -10.27 13.19 10.53
CA SER A 116 -10.10 14.50 11.17
C SER A 116 -11.44 15.22 11.32
N GLY A 117 -11.62 15.93 12.43
CA GLY A 117 -12.78 16.79 12.69
C GLY A 117 -13.95 16.03 13.26
N LYS A 118 -14.97 15.74 12.45
CA LYS A 118 -16.19 15.05 12.91
C LYS A 118 -16.10 13.56 12.64
N LEU A 119 -16.42 12.74 13.65
CA LEU A 119 -16.56 11.29 13.47
C LEU A 119 -17.67 10.97 12.46
N LYS A 120 -17.34 10.12 11.50
CA LYS A 120 -18.22 9.62 10.45
C LYS A 120 -17.99 8.13 10.30
N THR A 121 -19.05 7.35 10.17
CA THR A 121 -18.94 5.88 10.18
C THR A 121 -19.41 5.22 8.88
N LYS A 122 -20.09 5.97 8.01
CA LYS A 122 -20.48 5.49 6.67
C LYS A 122 -19.40 5.85 5.65
N ALA A 123 -19.06 4.91 4.78
CA ALA A 123 -18.03 5.10 3.76
C ALA A 123 -18.26 6.33 2.88
N THR A 124 -19.51 6.60 2.49
CA THR A 124 -19.90 7.80 1.74
C THR A 124 -19.55 9.11 2.43
N ASP A 125 -19.45 9.09 3.76
CA ASP A 125 -19.28 10.29 4.56
C ASP A 125 -17.79 10.49 4.90
N TYR A 126 -17.07 9.41 5.24
CA TYR A 126 -15.67 9.46 5.66
C TYR A 126 -14.67 9.35 4.51
N ALA A 127 -15.07 8.86 3.33
CA ALA A 127 -14.18 8.73 2.18
C ALA A 127 -13.55 10.08 1.82
N VAL A 128 -12.24 10.08 1.56
CA VAL A 128 -11.47 11.30 1.29
C VAL A 128 -10.98 11.30 -0.15
N PRO A 129 -11.28 12.34 -0.93
CA PRO A 129 -10.66 12.54 -2.24
C PRO A 129 -9.14 12.58 -2.14
N PHE A 130 -8.46 11.80 -2.99
CA PHE A 130 -6.99 11.79 -3.07
C PHE A 130 -6.52 11.90 -4.53
N SER A 131 -5.22 12.07 -4.71
CA SER A 131 -4.59 12.14 -6.04
C SER A 131 -3.30 11.35 -6.02
N HIS A 132 -3.04 10.59 -7.09
CA HIS A 132 -1.78 9.85 -7.28
C HIS A 132 -0.54 10.76 -7.28
N LYS A 133 -0.69 12.06 -7.56
CA LYS A 133 0.42 13.04 -7.44
C LYS A 133 0.92 13.18 -6.00
N ASN A 134 0.05 12.89 -5.03
CA ASN A 134 0.31 12.98 -3.61
C ASN A 134 0.37 11.59 -2.95
N GLU A 135 0.61 10.57 -3.76
CA GLU A 135 0.70 9.17 -3.35
C GLU A 135 2.11 8.67 -3.65
N THR A 136 2.66 7.87 -2.76
CA THR A 136 3.93 7.18 -2.96
C THR A 136 3.73 5.72 -2.61
N ALA A 137 4.02 4.84 -3.55
CA ALA A 137 3.89 3.40 -3.38
C ALA A 137 5.24 2.74 -3.66
N THR A 138 5.78 2.06 -2.66
CA THR A 138 6.96 1.19 -2.75
C THR A 138 6.62 -0.16 -2.12
N PRO A 139 7.40 -1.22 -2.37
CA PRO A 139 7.10 -2.55 -1.79
C PRO A 139 7.09 -2.59 -0.26
N TYR A 140 7.81 -1.67 0.39
CA TYR A 140 8.02 -1.65 1.85
C TYR A 140 7.40 -0.43 2.55
N TYR A 141 6.85 0.52 1.80
CA TYR A 141 6.30 1.76 2.33
C TYR A 141 5.27 2.37 1.38
N TYR A 142 4.15 2.82 1.93
CA TYR A 142 3.16 3.60 1.20
C TYR A 142 2.80 4.88 1.98
N GLN A 143 2.58 5.96 1.24
CA GLN A 143 2.17 7.25 1.77
C GLN A 143 1.09 7.87 0.90
N VAL A 144 0.11 8.50 1.53
CA VAL A 144 -0.87 9.36 0.85
C VAL A 144 -1.14 10.62 1.66
N ASN A 145 -1.18 11.77 0.97
CA ASN A 145 -1.61 13.03 1.58
C ASN A 145 -3.11 13.25 1.37
N LEU A 146 -3.86 13.19 2.46
CA LEU A 146 -5.32 13.32 2.50
C LEU A 146 -5.72 14.79 2.63
N GLN A 147 -5.95 15.43 1.48
CA GLN A 147 -6.39 16.83 1.38
C GLN A 147 -5.55 17.84 2.20
N GLN A 148 -4.24 17.59 2.35
CA GLN A 148 -3.33 18.43 3.15
C GLN A 148 -3.68 18.50 4.65
N LYS A 149 -4.59 17.64 5.13
CA LYS A 149 -5.01 17.58 6.53
C LYS A 149 -4.28 16.47 7.29
N ILE A 150 -4.16 15.30 6.69
CA ILE A 150 -3.49 14.14 7.27
C ILE A 150 -2.50 13.58 6.25
N LEU A 151 -1.25 13.41 6.68
CA LEU A 151 -0.31 12.52 5.99
C LEU A 151 -0.47 11.12 6.59
N ALA A 152 -0.88 10.16 5.77
CA ALA A 152 -1.10 8.78 6.19
C ALA A 152 -0.01 7.89 5.58
N GLU A 153 0.68 7.14 6.42
CA GLU A 153 1.85 6.35 6.08
C GLU A 153 1.71 4.94 6.63
N ILE A 154 2.22 3.95 5.92
CA ILE A 154 2.20 2.56 6.35
C ILE A 154 3.43 1.79 5.89
N THR A 155 3.95 0.96 6.79
CA THR A 155 4.95 -0.08 6.53
C THR A 155 4.49 -1.40 7.15
N SER A 156 5.15 -2.51 6.83
CA SER A 156 4.74 -3.82 7.30
C SER A 156 5.88 -4.80 7.53
N THR A 157 5.55 -5.86 8.26
CA THR A 157 6.37 -7.04 8.53
C THR A 157 5.62 -8.28 8.01
N LEU A 158 6.06 -9.48 8.39
CA LEU A 158 5.41 -10.72 7.97
C LEU A 158 3.93 -10.87 8.42
N ARG A 159 3.53 -10.22 9.52
CA ARG A 159 2.18 -10.37 10.12
C ARG A 159 1.58 -9.08 10.69
N CYS A 160 2.40 -8.03 10.84
CA CYS A 160 1.98 -6.78 11.45
C CYS A 160 2.20 -5.61 10.49
N GLY A 161 1.38 -4.57 10.61
CA GLY A 161 1.59 -3.27 9.98
C GLY A 161 1.89 -2.20 11.02
N MET A 162 2.61 -1.16 10.63
CA MET A 162 2.78 0.06 11.42
C MET A 162 2.28 1.23 10.60
N MET A 163 1.27 1.93 11.14
CA MET A 163 0.67 3.11 10.51
C MET A 163 1.11 4.36 11.26
N GLN A 164 1.42 5.42 10.52
CA GLN A 164 1.69 6.74 11.07
C GLN A 164 0.72 7.74 10.43
N PHE A 165 -0.01 8.47 11.28
CA PHE A 165 -0.94 9.50 10.86
C PHE A 165 -0.47 10.84 11.41
N THR A 166 0.03 11.70 10.53
CA THR A 166 0.49 13.05 10.89
C THR A 166 -0.59 14.06 10.56
N ALA A 167 -1.32 14.53 11.58
CA ALA A 167 -2.25 15.65 11.44
C ALA A 167 -1.49 16.96 11.19
N LYS A 168 -1.89 17.71 10.16
CA LYS A 168 -1.27 19.00 9.78
C LYS A 168 -1.95 20.21 10.42
N GLN A 169 -3.09 19.99 11.06
CA GLN A 169 -3.88 21.01 11.75
C GLN A 169 -4.31 20.46 13.10
N ALA A 170 -4.43 21.32 14.11
CA ALA A 170 -4.94 20.95 15.42
C ALA A 170 -6.47 20.77 15.33
N ASP A 171 -6.93 19.53 15.44
CA ASP A 171 -8.34 19.16 15.40
C ASP A 171 -8.52 17.77 16.06
N SER A 172 -9.76 17.32 16.22
CA SER A 172 -10.06 15.95 16.66
C SER A 172 -9.59 14.93 15.62
N LEU A 173 -8.95 13.85 16.08
CA LEU A 173 -8.52 12.73 15.24
C LEU A 173 -9.14 11.44 15.77
N TYR A 174 -9.84 10.72 14.90
CA TYR A 174 -10.44 9.43 15.18
C TYR A 174 -9.80 8.36 14.29
N LEU A 175 -9.67 7.14 14.81
CA LEU A 175 -9.31 5.96 14.01
C LEU A 175 -10.55 5.08 13.90
N LEU A 176 -11.13 5.02 12.70
CA LEU A 176 -12.24 4.12 12.41
C LEU A 176 -11.67 2.78 11.95
N ILE A 177 -12.02 1.71 12.66
CA ILE A 177 -11.64 0.34 12.29
C ILE A 177 -12.92 -0.38 11.83
N THR A 178 -12.91 -0.91 10.60
CA THR A 178 -14.10 -1.53 9.99
C THR A 178 -13.75 -2.93 9.48
N PRO A 179 -14.51 -3.99 9.86
CA PRO A 179 -14.36 -5.29 9.22
C PRO A 179 -14.93 -5.20 7.80
N ASN A 180 -14.20 -5.69 6.80
CA ASN A 180 -14.62 -5.56 5.40
C ASN A 180 -15.60 -6.65 4.95
N SER A 181 -15.84 -7.67 5.78
CA SER A 181 -16.68 -8.84 5.47
C SER A 181 -18.05 -8.46 4.89
N ASP A 182 -18.28 -8.81 3.62
CA ASP A 182 -19.55 -8.61 2.93
C ASP A 182 -20.71 -9.44 3.53
N TYR A 183 -20.39 -10.56 4.19
CA TYR A 183 -21.37 -11.39 4.89
C TYR A 183 -21.87 -10.79 6.21
N ARG A 184 -21.32 -9.65 6.64
CA ARG A 184 -21.61 -9.00 7.94
C ARG A 184 -21.38 -9.89 9.16
N GLU A 185 -20.54 -10.92 9.00
CA GLU A 185 -20.15 -11.85 10.07
C GLU A 185 -18.82 -11.44 10.73
N GLY A 186 -18.09 -10.49 10.15
CA GLY A 186 -16.86 -9.96 10.72
C GLY A 186 -17.10 -9.05 11.92
N PHE A 187 -16.25 -9.16 12.94
CA PHE A 187 -16.22 -8.26 14.09
C PHE A 187 -14.79 -7.86 14.41
N ILE A 188 -14.64 -6.75 15.13
CA ILE A 188 -13.35 -6.29 15.66
C ILE A 188 -13.40 -6.38 17.17
N LYS A 189 -12.35 -6.95 17.77
CA LYS A 189 -12.14 -6.97 19.21
C LYS A 189 -10.83 -6.24 19.50
N VAL A 190 -10.93 -5.16 20.28
CA VAL A 190 -9.80 -4.36 20.77
C VAL A 190 -9.50 -4.76 22.20
#